data_AF-A0A7Z9XZC8-F1
#
_entry.id   AF-A0A7Z9XZC8-F1
#
_cell.length_a   1.000
_cell.length_b   1.000
_cell.length_c   1.000
_cell.angle_alpha   90.00
_cell.angle_beta   90.00
_cell.angle_gamma   90.00
#
_symmetry.space_group_name_H-M   'P 1'
#
loop_
_entity.id
_entity.type
_entity.pdbx_description
1 polymer ?
#
loop_
_entity_poly.entity_id
_entity_poly.type
_entity_poly.pdbx_seq_one_letter_code
_entity_poly.pdbx_strand_id
1 'polypeptide(L)'
;MSEPTAVSPPHKILDTILTWLPRILIGLALLAFIGYLVVYVIYAVQLFRFPFDYDQGEGFELMDTILFSRGEWPYRNNDVYPFYSSNYPPLFHVIIVPLVWLFGPQYWTGRLVSFLGTLITAVAIGYAVQRVGKRWWISAISGLAFLASNYVYHVGPLFRQHMFMVMFETLAVVLLAVTYDREERDGRRHNKMLLGVMVLLLAAGYTKQLAYATVAAVFLFMFLRQPLRAIKWAIPFAAVTGLIFIWINWSTDGYWFLNTVTANINPFVPGQAEGLFRQWFRLHTVLTVTAVLYAIYQLYFERISPYTVWFGVAVINSITAGKWGAGESYFATAIAASCILTGLLFSRALNWAQRHNTDPAWTFTIHKPVLSLPKDSPTRPELA
;
A
#
# COMPACT_ATOMS: atom_id res chain seq x y z
N MET A 1 65.81 -9.61 -26.71
CA MET A 1 65.01 -9.92 -25.50
C MET A 1 63.84 -8.96 -25.47
N SER A 2 62.65 -9.43 -25.82
CA SER A 2 61.40 -8.69 -25.66
C SER A 2 60.34 -9.71 -25.25
N GLU A 3 59.95 -9.68 -23.97
CA GLU A 3 58.85 -10.50 -23.46
C GLU A 3 57.54 -10.13 -24.17
N PRO A 4 56.69 -11.10 -24.53
CA PRO A 4 55.36 -10.80 -25.00
C PRO A 4 54.50 -10.37 -23.82
N THR A 5 53.98 -9.15 -23.87
CA THR A 5 52.94 -8.64 -22.97
C THR A 5 51.75 -9.58 -22.98
N ALA A 6 51.48 -10.23 -21.86
CA ALA A 6 50.32 -11.10 -21.66
C ALA A 6 49.03 -10.27 -21.80
N VAL A 7 48.41 -10.33 -22.98
CA VAL A 7 47.06 -9.82 -23.21
C VAL A 7 46.10 -10.65 -22.38
N SER A 8 45.51 -10.06 -21.34
CA SER A 8 44.49 -10.71 -20.51
C SER A 8 43.36 -11.23 -21.39
N PRO A 9 42.92 -12.49 -21.26
CA PRO A 9 41.95 -13.07 -22.18
C PRO A 9 40.58 -12.36 -22.07
N PRO A 10 39.87 -12.18 -23.19
CA PRO A 10 38.59 -11.43 -23.27
C PRO A 10 37.50 -11.96 -22.34
N HIS A 11 37.59 -13.22 -21.89
CA HIS A 11 36.69 -13.83 -20.91
C HIS A 11 36.66 -13.08 -19.57
N LYS A 12 37.79 -12.59 -19.05
CA LYS A 12 37.84 -11.90 -17.75
C LYS A 12 37.05 -10.59 -17.74
N ILE A 13 37.00 -9.87 -18.87
CA ILE A 13 36.29 -8.60 -19.00
C ILE A 13 34.78 -8.85 -19.06
N LEU A 14 34.36 -9.84 -19.86
CA LEU A 14 32.95 -10.26 -19.95
C LEU A 14 32.42 -10.75 -18.59
N ASP A 15 33.18 -11.58 -17.88
CA ASP A 15 32.79 -12.08 -16.56
C ASP A 15 32.67 -10.95 -15.53
N THR A 16 33.58 -9.96 -15.61
CA THR A 16 33.52 -8.76 -14.77
C THR A 16 32.27 -7.93 -15.10
N ILE A 17 31.99 -7.68 -16.38
CA ILE A 17 30.80 -6.93 -16.81
C ILE A 17 29.52 -7.64 -16.37
N LEU A 18 29.41 -8.95 -16.59
CA LEU A 18 28.27 -9.76 -16.22
C LEU A 18 28.02 -9.79 -14.70
N THR A 19 29.08 -9.68 -13.90
CA THR A 19 28.98 -9.64 -12.43
C THR A 19 28.56 -8.26 -11.91
N TRP A 20 29.15 -7.19 -12.45
CA TRP A 20 28.97 -5.83 -11.93
C TRP A 20 27.76 -5.10 -12.51
N LEU A 21 27.40 -5.36 -13.77
CA LEU A 21 26.31 -4.65 -14.44
C LEU A 21 24.97 -4.77 -13.67
N PRO A 22 24.51 -5.96 -13.22
CA PRO A 22 23.27 -6.05 -12.45
C PRO A 22 23.34 -5.28 -11.12
N ARG A 23 24.49 -5.28 -10.45
CA ARG A 23 24.67 -4.56 -9.18
C ARG A 23 24.60 -3.05 -9.38
N ILE A 24 25.24 -2.55 -10.44
CA ILE A 24 25.19 -1.15 -10.84
C ILE A 24 23.74 -0.77 -11.18
N LEU A 25 23.04 -1.57 -11.98
CA LEU A 25 21.64 -1.31 -12.33
C LEU A 25 20.72 -1.29 -11.10
N ILE A 26 20.88 -2.23 -10.17
CA ILE A 26 20.14 -2.24 -8.89
C ILE A 26 20.47 -0.99 -8.07
N GLY A 27 21.75 -0.62 -7.98
CA GLY A 27 22.20 0.58 -7.27
C GLY A 27 21.60 1.86 -7.86
N LEU A 28 21.60 1.98 -9.18
CA LEU A 28 21.00 3.11 -9.90
C LEU A 28 19.48 3.15 -9.72
N ALA A 29 18.79 2.00 -9.78
CA ALA A 29 17.35 1.93 -9.54
C ALA A 29 17.01 2.37 -8.11
N LEU A 30 17.74 1.87 -7.11
CA LEU A 30 17.57 2.31 -5.71
C LEU A 30 17.82 3.81 -5.56
N LEU A 31 18.89 4.32 -6.16
CA LEU A 31 19.21 5.76 -6.11
C LEU A 31 18.09 6.60 -6.73
N ALA A 32 17.54 6.19 -7.87
CA ALA A 32 16.43 6.88 -8.52
C ALA A 32 15.16 6.88 -7.63
N PHE A 33 14.81 5.74 -7.04
CA PHE A 33 13.64 5.63 -6.15
C PHE A 33 13.82 6.38 -4.82
N ILE A 34 15.03 6.40 -4.28
CA ILE A 34 15.36 7.26 -3.13
C ILE A 34 15.27 8.74 -3.53
N GLY A 35 15.70 9.10 -4.74
CA GLY A 35 15.51 10.44 -5.30
C GLY A 35 14.03 10.85 -5.34
N TYR A 36 13.15 9.97 -5.85
CA TYR A 36 11.70 10.22 -5.83
C TYR A 36 11.14 10.37 -4.41
N LEU A 37 11.62 9.57 -3.45
CA LEU A 37 11.25 9.73 -2.04
C LEU A 37 11.67 11.11 -1.50
N VAL A 38 12.89 11.57 -1.81
CA VAL A 38 13.35 12.90 -1.40
C VAL A 38 12.46 13.99 -2.00
N VAL A 39 12.12 13.88 -3.29
CA VAL A 39 11.19 14.82 -3.95
C VAL A 39 9.82 14.80 -3.28
N TYR A 40 9.28 13.63 -2.96
CA TYR A 40 8.02 13.47 -2.22
C TYR A 40 8.06 14.11 -0.82
N VAL A 41 9.14 13.92 -0.07
CA VAL A 41 9.32 14.54 1.25
C VAL A 41 9.45 16.06 1.14
N ILE A 42 10.18 16.58 0.15
CA ILE A 42 10.27 18.01 -0.11
C ILE A 42 8.87 18.57 -0.39
N TYR A 43 8.11 17.94 -1.29
CA TYR A 43 6.73 18.32 -1.60
C TYR A 43 5.83 18.35 -0.36
N ALA A 44 5.85 17.30 0.46
CA ALA A 44 5.10 17.24 1.71
C ALA A 44 5.48 18.35 2.70
N VAL A 45 6.78 18.60 2.90
CA VAL A 45 7.26 19.66 3.80
C VAL A 45 6.85 21.05 3.31
N GLN A 46 6.89 21.31 2.00
CA GLN A 46 6.41 22.58 1.46
C GLN A 46 4.90 22.73 1.65
N LEU A 47 4.13 21.66 1.45
CA LEU A 47 2.70 21.66 1.75
C LEU A 47 2.42 21.89 3.25
N PHE A 48 3.17 21.31 4.17
CA PHE A 48 2.95 21.55 5.60
C PHE A 48 3.17 23.01 5.98
N ARG A 49 4.08 23.71 5.29
CA ARG A 49 4.36 25.14 5.50
C ARG A 49 3.34 26.06 4.82
N PHE A 50 2.62 25.56 3.83
CA PHE A 50 1.62 26.34 3.11
C PHE A 50 0.32 26.44 3.93
N PRO A 51 -0.07 27.62 4.43
CA PRO A 51 -1.14 27.72 5.43
C PRO A 51 -2.56 27.77 4.84
N PHE A 52 -2.70 27.66 3.53
CA PHE A 52 -4.00 27.70 2.83
C PHE A 52 -4.32 26.34 2.21
N ASP A 53 -5.56 26.20 1.74
CA ASP A 53 -6.00 25.06 0.96
C ASP A 53 -5.20 24.98 -0.35
N TYR A 54 -4.63 23.80 -0.60
CA TYR A 54 -3.91 23.52 -1.83
C TYR A 54 -4.79 22.71 -2.79
N ASP A 55 -5.59 21.79 -2.26
CA ASP A 55 -6.63 21.05 -2.97
C ASP A 55 -8.03 21.48 -2.50
N GLN A 56 -8.99 21.53 -3.43
CA GLN A 56 -10.36 21.97 -3.19
C GLN A 56 -11.03 21.23 -2.01
N GLY A 57 -10.63 19.98 -1.74
CA GLY A 57 -11.20 19.17 -0.66
C GLY A 57 -10.68 19.48 0.73
N GLU A 58 -9.51 20.11 0.90
CA GLU A 58 -8.86 20.21 2.21
C GLU A 58 -9.63 21.08 3.21
N GLY A 59 -10.29 22.13 2.72
CA GLY A 59 -11.11 23.01 3.57
C GLY A 59 -12.31 22.27 4.18
N PHE A 60 -12.95 21.38 3.42
CA PHE A 60 -14.04 20.53 3.91
C PHE A 60 -13.54 19.57 4.99
N GLU A 61 -12.40 18.93 4.77
CA GLU A 61 -11.86 17.92 5.71
C GLU A 61 -11.39 18.59 7.01
N LEU A 62 -10.84 19.81 6.93
CA LEU A 62 -10.53 20.62 8.10
C LEU A 62 -11.81 21.03 8.86
N MET A 63 -12.85 21.48 8.15
CA MET A 63 -14.11 21.87 8.78
C MET A 63 -14.78 20.69 9.48
N ASP A 64 -14.80 19.50 8.87
CA ASP A 64 -15.28 18.27 9.50
C ASP A 64 -14.53 17.96 10.79
N THR A 65 -13.21 18.10 10.76
CA THR A 65 -12.36 17.90 11.94
C THR A 65 -12.67 18.92 13.04
N ILE A 66 -12.91 20.19 12.68
CA ILE A 66 -13.31 21.23 13.64
C ILE A 66 -14.66 20.87 14.28
N LEU A 67 -15.64 20.45 13.50
CA LEU A 67 -16.96 20.07 14.02
C LEU A 67 -16.84 18.89 14.99
N PHE A 68 -16.11 17.84 14.62
CA PHE A 68 -15.83 16.72 15.54
C PHE A 68 -15.09 17.16 16.80
N SER A 69 -14.15 18.11 16.69
CA SER A 69 -13.40 18.62 17.85
C SER A 69 -14.28 19.35 18.87
N ARG A 70 -15.48 19.78 18.45
CA ARG A 70 -16.51 20.43 19.28
C ARG A 70 -17.60 19.45 19.76
N GLY A 71 -17.49 18.18 19.40
CA GLY A 71 -18.55 17.18 19.67
C GLY A 71 -19.77 17.34 18.77
N GLU A 72 -19.66 18.06 17.65
CA GLU A 72 -20.74 18.27 16.69
C GLU A 72 -20.61 17.31 15.49
N TRP A 73 -21.73 16.87 14.95
CA TRP A 73 -21.73 16.12 13.69
C TRP A 73 -21.55 17.06 12.49
N PRO A 74 -20.77 16.65 11.47
CA PRO A 74 -20.70 17.35 10.20
C PRO A 74 -21.79 16.94 9.21
N TYR A 75 -22.63 15.95 9.57
CA TYR A 75 -23.73 15.47 8.73
C TYR A 75 -24.99 16.26 9.06
N ARG A 76 -25.38 17.19 8.19
CA ARG A 76 -26.40 18.22 8.48
C ARG A 76 -27.37 18.40 7.32
N ASN A 77 -28.40 19.20 7.60
CA ASN A 77 -29.32 19.68 6.57
C ASN A 77 -28.60 20.66 5.63
N ASN A 78 -28.55 20.34 4.34
CA ASN A 78 -27.95 21.20 3.32
C ASN A 78 -28.86 22.35 2.87
N ASP A 79 -30.15 22.36 3.27
CA ASP A 79 -31.11 23.41 2.86
C ASP A 79 -31.09 24.62 3.81
N VAL A 80 -30.27 24.56 4.87
CA VAL A 80 -30.18 25.61 5.88
C VAL A 80 -28.75 26.15 5.90
N TYR A 81 -28.62 27.48 5.95
CA TYR A 81 -27.33 28.14 6.12
C TYR A 81 -26.57 27.54 7.32
N PRO A 82 -25.28 27.15 7.20
CA PRO A 82 -24.32 27.56 6.17
C PRO A 82 -24.27 26.67 4.90
N PHE A 83 -25.28 25.85 4.64
CA PHE A 83 -25.37 24.96 3.47
C PHE A 83 -24.18 23.98 3.39
N TYR A 84 -23.84 23.38 4.54
CA TYR A 84 -22.68 22.52 4.70
C TYR A 84 -23.06 21.16 5.27
N SER A 85 -22.61 20.10 4.61
CA SER A 85 -22.54 18.76 5.18
C SER A 85 -21.38 17.96 4.60
N SER A 86 -20.79 17.09 5.41
CA SER A 86 -19.80 16.12 4.96
C SER A 86 -20.41 15.00 4.13
N ASN A 87 -19.69 14.56 3.11
CA ASN A 87 -19.99 13.36 2.32
C ASN A 87 -19.06 12.17 2.67
N TYR A 88 -18.23 12.32 3.69
CA TYR A 88 -17.19 11.36 4.03
C TYR A 88 -17.35 10.75 5.42
N PRO A 89 -16.93 9.49 5.61
CA PRO A 89 -16.92 8.87 6.93
C PRO A 89 -16.04 9.57 7.98
N PRO A 90 -16.31 9.34 9.29
CA PRO A 90 -15.77 10.18 10.35
C PRO A 90 -14.31 9.89 10.73
N LEU A 91 -13.78 8.67 10.50
CA LEU A 91 -12.59 8.20 11.22
C LEU A 91 -11.33 9.04 10.96
N PHE A 92 -11.12 9.45 9.72
CA PHE A 92 -9.97 10.28 9.35
C PHE A 92 -9.96 11.58 10.16
N HIS A 93 -11.10 12.27 10.18
CA HIS A 93 -11.29 13.52 10.91
C HIS A 93 -11.14 13.32 12.43
N VAL A 94 -11.78 12.29 12.99
CA VAL A 94 -11.73 11.97 14.43
C VAL A 94 -10.30 11.72 14.91
N ILE A 95 -9.47 11.05 14.10
CA ILE A 95 -8.05 10.80 14.45
C ILE A 95 -7.22 12.09 14.46
N ILE A 96 -7.63 13.11 13.72
CA ILE A 96 -6.93 14.40 13.64
C ILE A 96 -7.35 15.34 14.77
N VAL A 97 -8.54 15.13 15.39
CA VAL A 97 -9.07 15.96 16.49
C VAL A 97 -8.04 16.28 17.59
N PRO A 98 -7.25 15.32 18.12
CA PRO A 98 -6.24 15.63 19.13
C PRO A 98 -5.20 16.65 18.66
N LEU A 99 -4.82 16.64 17.37
CA LEU A 99 -3.90 17.62 16.80
C LEU A 99 -4.55 19.00 16.70
N VAL A 100 -5.84 19.07 16.37
CA VAL A 100 -6.59 20.33 16.36
C VAL A 100 -6.71 20.93 17.76
N TRP A 101 -6.92 20.10 18.79
CA TRP A 101 -6.93 20.59 20.17
C TRP A 101 -5.57 21.13 20.62
N LEU A 102 -4.46 20.53 20.17
CA LEU A 102 -3.11 20.91 20.57
C LEU A 102 -2.57 22.12 19.79
N PHE A 103 -2.88 22.21 18.50
CA PHE A 103 -2.24 23.16 17.57
C PHE A 103 -3.22 24.13 16.89
N GLY A 104 -4.51 23.99 17.16
CA GLY A 104 -5.57 24.71 16.47
C GLY A 104 -5.91 24.11 15.09
N PRO A 105 -6.88 24.70 14.38
CA PRO A 105 -7.36 24.21 13.08
C PRO A 105 -6.39 24.53 11.94
N GLN A 106 -5.27 23.80 11.90
CA GLN A 106 -4.20 23.99 10.93
C GLN A 106 -4.23 22.90 9.85
N TYR A 107 -4.05 23.27 8.58
CA TYR A 107 -4.02 22.30 7.47
C TYR A 107 -2.93 21.24 7.61
N TRP A 108 -1.78 21.59 8.20
CA TRP A 108 -0.67 20.65 8.35
C TRP A 108 -1.04 19.42 9.19
N THR A 109 -2.04 19.52 10.08
CA THR A 109 -2.44 18.41 10.97
C THR A 109 -2.96 17.22 10.18
N GLY A 110 -3.91 17.43 9.27
CA GLY A 110 -4.42 16.36 8.41
C GLY A 110 -3.45 15.97 7.29
N ARG A 111 -2.67 16.92 6.76
CA ARG A 111 -1.58 16.64 5.81
C ARG A 111 -0.54 15.68 6.40
N LEU A 112 -0.17 15.88 7.67
CA LEU A 112 0.72 14.99 8.41
C LEU A 112 0.15 13.58 8.54
N VAL A 113 -1.13 13.45 8.93
CA VAL A 113 -1.78 12.14 9.09
C VAL A 113 -1.86 11.39 7.75
N SER A 114 -2.22 12.07 6.67
CA SER A 114 -2.25 11.48 5.33
C SER A 114 -0.85 11.05 4.86
N PHE A 115 0.15 11.94 5.00
CA PHE A 115 1.55 11.65 4.69
C PHE A 115 2.08 10.42 5.45
N LEU A 116 1.84 10.34 6.75
CA LEU A 116 2.22 9.17 7.56
C LEU A 116 1.49 7.91 7.07
N GLY A 117 0.21 8.00 6.73
CA GLY A 117 -0.54 6.90 6.14
C GLY A 117 0.06 6.40 4.84
N THR A 118 0.49 7.31 3.96
CA THR A 118 1.19 6.98 2.71
C THR A 118 2.53 6.28 2.97
N LEU A 119 3.33 6.76 3.92
CA LEU A 119 4.61 6.10 4.29
C LEU A 119 4.40 4.72 4.90
N ILE A 120 3.42 4.57 5.81
CA ILE A 120 3.08 3.28 6.42
C ILE A 120 2.62 2.28 5.34
N THR A 121 1.85 2.74 4.36
CA THR A 121 1.46 1.93 3.20
C THR A 121 2.69 1.42 2.44
N ALA A 122 3.65 2.30 2.11
CA ALA A 122 4.87 1.92 1.42
C ALA A 122 5.71 0.90 2.21
N VAL A 123 5.82 1.09 3.54
CA VAL A 123 6.49 0.13 4.43
C VAL A 123 5.76 -1.22 4.47
N ALA A 124 4.43 -1.21 4.53
CA ALA A 124 3.62 -2.43 4.52
C ALA A 124 3.76 -3.21 3.20
N ILE A 125 3.81 -2.52 2.06
CA ILE A 125 4.12 -3.11 0.74
C ILE A 125 5.51 -3.75 0.77
N GLY A 126 6.52 -3.01 1.23
CA GLY A 126 7.89 -3.53 1.35
C GLY A 126 7.95 -4.77 2.24
N TYR A 127 7.29 -4.75 3.39
CA TYR A 127 7.21 -5.89 4.31
C TYR A 127 6.50 -7.10 3.68
N ALA A 128 5.42 -6.87 2.92
CA ALA A 128 4.69 -7.91 2.18
C ALA A 128 5.57 -8.63 1.16
N VAL A 129 6.48 -7.90 0.51
CA VAL A 129 7.44 -8.47 -0.45
C VAL A 129 8.60 -9.14 0.29
N GLN A 130 9.14 -8.52 1.34
CA GLN A 130 10.28 -9.04 2.10
C GLN A 130 9.99 -10.40 2.74
N ARG A 131 8.78 -10.60 3.27
CA ARG A 131 8.41 -11.86 3.95
C ARG A 131 8.51 -13.09 3.04
N VAL A 132 8.21 -12.91 1.74
CA VAL A 132 8.19 -13.99 0.75
C VAL A 132 9.53 -14.05 0.01
N GLY A 133 9.98 -12.90 -0.51
CA GLY A 133 11.15 -12.82 -1.38
C GLY A 133 12.49 -12.87 -0.65
N LYS A 134 12.54 -12.40 0.60
CA LYS A 134 13.74 -12.27 1.45
C LYS A 134 14.88 -11.47 0.82
N ARG A 135 14.57 -10.54 -0.08
CA ARG A 135 15.53 -9.65 -0.76
C ARG A 135 15.20 -8.20 -0.43
N TRP A 136 16.01 -7.60 0.43
CA TRP A 136 15.75 -6.28 1.00
C TRP A 136 15.60 -5.19 -0.07
N TRP A 137 16.37 -5.25 -1.16
CA TRP A 137 16.34 -4.22 -2.19
C TRP A 137 15.08 -4.30 -3.07
N ILE A 138 14.53 -5.50 -3.32
CA ILE A 138 13.24 -5.64 -4.03
C ILE A 138 12.12 -5.12 -3.12
N SER A 139 12.16 -5.49 -1.84
CA SER A 139 11.25 -4.97 -0.83
C SER A 139 11.27 -3.44 -0.77
N ALA A 140 12.45 -2.83 -0.73
CA ALA A 140 12.62 -1.38 -0.73
C ALA A 140 12.06 -0.76 -2.01
N ILE A 141 12.42 -1.29 -3.19
CA ILE A 141 11.92 -0.78 -4.48
C ILE A 141 10.40 -0.90 -4.57
N SER A 142 9.79 -2.00 -4.12
CA SER A 142 8.33 -2.15 -4.13
C SER A 142 7.61 -1.09 -3.29
N GLY A 143 8.12 -0.78 -2.10
CA GLY A 143 7.57 0.30 -1.27
C GLY A 143 7.82 1.68 -1.87
N LEU A 144 9.03 1.94 -2.36
CA LEU A 144 9.39 3.22 -2.98
C LEU A 144 8.65 3.45 -4.31
N ALA A 145 8.35 2.41 -5.07
CA ALA A 145 7.57 2.49 -6.31
C ALA A 145 6.14 2.97 -6.06
N PHE A 146 5.55 2.63 -4.91
CA PHE A 146 4.26 3.18 -4.50
C PHE A 146 4.36 4.70 -4.28
N LEU A 147 5.39 5.16 -3.55
CA LEU A 147 5.61 6.60 -3.31
C LEU A 147 5.97 7.38 -4.58
N ALA A 148 6.66 6.73 -5.52
CA ALA A 148 7.05 7.33 -6.80
C ALA A 148 5.91 7.36 -7.83
N SER A 149 4.76 6.71 -7.55
CA SER A 149 3.59 6.84 -8.42
C SER A 149 3.13 8.30 -8.45
N ASN A 150 2.92 8.86 -9.64
CA ASN A 150 2.41 10.22 -9.79
C ASN A 150 1.07 10.44 -9.07
N TYR A 151 0.21 9.42 -9.02
CA TYR A 151 -1.08 9.52 -8.33
C TYR A 151 -0.87 9.60 -6.82
N VAL A 152 -0.03 8.72 -6.25
CA VAL A 152 0.29 8.71 -4.82
C VAL A 152 1.10 9.93 -4.42
N TYR A 153 2.04 10.35 -5.26
CA TYR A 153 2.83 11.57 -5.06
C TYR A 153 1.93 12.79 -4.93
N HIS A 154 0.98 12.96 -5.87
CA HIS A 154 0.08 14.10 -5.93
C HIS A 154 -0.81 14.20 -4.68
N VAL A 155 -1.51 13.10 -4.34
CA VAL A 155 -2.54 13.10 -3.27
C VAL A 155 -2.01 12.73 -1.90
N GLY A 156 -0.81 12.15 -1.85
CA GLY A 156 -0.13 11.59 -0.68
C GLY A 156 -0.25 12.45 0.59
N PRO A 157 0.37 13.64 0.57
CA PRO A 157 0.47 14.50 1.74
C PRO A 157 -0.69 15.50 1.87
N LEU A 158 -1.70 15.49 1.00
CA LEU A 158 -2.84 16.40 1.11
C LEU A 158 -3.69 16.04 2.32
N PHE A 159 -4.42 17.01 2.88
CA PHE A 159 -5.43 16.80 3.92
C PHE A 159 -6.65 16.11 3.29
N ARG A 160 -6.49 14.83 2.95
CA ARG A 160 -7.49 14.00 2.27
C ARG A 160 -7.41 12.58 2.80
N GLN A 161 -8.56 12.02 3.14
CA GLN A 161 -8.67 10.69 3.75
C GLN A 161 -8.19 9.48 2.90
N HIS A 162 -8.00 9.63 1.58
CA HIS A 162 -7.82 8.50 0.67
C HIS A 162 -6.59 7.64 1.00
N MET A 163 -5.43 8.25 1.24
CA MET A 163 -4.22 7.49 1.53
C MET A 163 -4.27 6.84 2.91
N PHE A 164 -4.99 7.46 3.84
CA PHE A 164 -5.25 6.89 5.15
C PHE A 164 -6.16 5.65 5.06
N MET A 165 -7.12 5.64 4.13
CA MET A 165 -7.91 4.44 3.81
C MET A 165 -6.99 3.34 3.26
N VAL A 166 -6.18 3.66 2.23
CA VAL A 166 -5.28 2.68 1.58
C VAL A 166 -4.28 2.09 2.58
N MET A 167 -3.85 2.87 3.58
CA MET A 167 -3.03 2.37 4.69
C MET A 167 -3.73 1.22 5.42
N PHE A 168 -4.97 1.42 5.88
CA PHE A 168 -5.72 0.38 6.58
C PHE A 168 -6.01 -0.83 5.68
N GLU A 169 -6.36 -0.60 4.41
CA GLU A 169 -6.57 -1.66 3.42
C GLU A 169 -5.32 -2.54 3.26
N THR A 170 -4.17 -1.90 3.04
CA THR A 170 -2.89 -2.57 2.83
C THR A 170 -2.49 -3.35 4.08
N LEU A 171 -2.58 -2.73 5.26
CA LEU A 171 -2.31 -3.41 6.54
C LEU A 171 -3.24 -4.60 6.76
N ALA A 172 -4.53 -4.48 6.43
CA ALA A 172 -5.50 -5.55 6.57
C ALA A 172 -5.15 -6.75 5.66
N VAL A 173 -4.85 -6.51 4.39
CA VAL A 173 -4.53 -7.56 3.41
C VAL A 173 -3.18 -8.21 3.74
N VAL A 174 -2.18 -7.43 4.16
CA VAL A 174 -0.89 -7.96 4.62
C VAL A 174 -1.07 -8.80 5.87
N LEU A 175 -1.82 -8.33 6.88
CA LEU A 175 -2.11 -9.09 8.09
C LEU A 175 -2.90 -10.36 7.78
N LEU A 176 -3.84 -10.33 6.84
CA LEU A 176 -4.57 -11.50 6.36
C LEU A 176 -3.62 -12.54 5.76
N ALA A 177 -2.70 -12.11 4.88
CA ALA A 177 -1.68 -12.97 4.32
C ALA A 177 -0.80 -13.58 5.42
N VAL A 178 -0.35 -12.78 6.39
CA VAL A 178 0.43 -13.26 7.54
C VAL A 178 -0.35 -14.29 8.35
N THR A 179 -1.64 -14.05 8.56
CA THR A 179 -2.51 -14.94 9.32
C THR A 179 -2.57 -16.29 8.62
N TYR A 180 -2.95 -16.33 7.34
CA TYR A 180 -3.08 -17.58 6.58
C TYR A 180 -1.74 -18.32 6.46
N ASP A 181 -0.62 -17.62 6.22
CA ASP A 181 0.72 -18.23 6.19
C ASP A 181 1.04 -18.96 7.52
N ARG A 182 0.70 -18.35 8.67
CA ARG A 182 0.95 -18.93 9.99
C ARG A 182 0.02 -20.10 10.28
N GLU A 183 -1.25 -19.98 9.92
CA GLU A 183 -2.22 -21.07 10.07
C GLU A 183 -1.82 -22.30 9.25
N GLU A 184 -1.31 -22.11 8.02
CA GLU A 184 -0.80 -23.21 7.19
C GLU A 184 0.47 -23.86 7.77
N ARG A 185 1.34 -23.10 8.45
CA ARG A 185 2.56 -23.63 9.07
C ARG A 185 2.31 -24.37 10.39
N ASP A 186 1.49 -23.78 11.26
CA ASP A 186 1.33 -24.26 12.64
C ASP A 186 0.11 -25.17 12.80
N GLY A 187 -0.76 -25.25 11.79
CA GLY A 187 -2.03 -25.99 11.81
C GLY A 187 -3.09 -25.42 12.76
N ARG A 188 -2.82 -24.27 13.40
CA ARG A 188 -3.68 -23.63 14.41
C ARG A 188 -4.38 -22.41 13.84
N ARG A 189 -5.62 -22.17 14.28
CA ARG A 189 -6.39 -20.97 13.90
C ARG A 189 -5.94 -19.74 14.70
N HIS A 190 -5.70 -18.64 14.00
CA HIS A 190 -5.24 -17.37 14.55
C HIS A 190 -6.37 -16.33 14.55
N ASN A 191 -7.49 -16.64 15.23
CA ASN A 191 -8.68 -15.77 15.25
C ASN A 191 -8.42 -14.36 15.80
N LYS A 192 -7.45 -14.18 16.70
CA LYS A 192 -7.06 -12.85 17.19
C LYS A 192 -6.46 -11.97 16.09
N MET A 193 -5.68 -12.56 15.18
CA MET A 193 -5.12 -11.83 14.04
C MET A 193 -6.22 -11.52 13.02
N LEU A 194 -7.16 -12.44 12.78
CA LEU A 194 -8.34 -12.16 11.95
C LEU A 194 -9.21 -11.04 12.53
N LEU A 195 -9.39 -10.98 13.86
CA LEU A 195 -10.06 -9.84 14.49
C LEU A 195 -9.32 -8.54 14.18
N GLY A 196 -7.98 -8.54 14.22
CA GLY A 196 -7.17 -7.41 13.76
C GLY A 196 -7.44 -7.02 12.31
N VAL A 197 -7.56 -8.00 11.39
CA VAL A 197 -7.97 -7.74 9.99
C VAL A 197 -9.34 -7.07 9.94
N MET A 198 -10.33 -7.58 10.70
CA MET A 198 -11.67 -7.01 10.73
C MET A 198 -11.67 -5.57 11.25
N VAL A 199 -10.91 -5.27 12.30
CA VAL A 199 -10.78 -3.91 12.85
C VAL A 199 -10.15 -2.97 11.83
N LEU A 200 -9.11 -3.41 11.10
CA LEU A 200 -8.49 -2.60 10.04
C LEU A 200 -9.45 -2.36 8.86
N LEU A 201 -10.23 -3.37 8.46
CA LEU A 201 -11.25 -3.20 7.41
C LEU A 201 -12.37 -2.25 7.83
N LEU A 202 -12.81 -2.34 9.09
CA LEU A 202 -13.77 -1.41 9.67
C LEU A 202 -13.22 0.03 9.64
N ALA A 203 -11.96 0.19 10.04
CA ALA A 203 -11.28 1.47 10.00
C ALA A 203 -11.16 2.02 8.57
N ALA A 204 -10.84 1.20 7.58
CA ALA A 204 -10.82 1.60 6.18
C ALA A 204 -12.21 2.07 5.70
N GLY A 205 -13.27 1.30 5.98
CA GLY A 205 -14.64 1.64 5.61
C GLY A 205 -15.15 2.94 6.24
N TYR A 206 -14.81 3.18 7.51
CA TYR A 206 -15.11 4.43 8.21
C TYR A 206 -14.10 5.55 7.98
N THR A 207 -13.10 5.33 7.14
CA THR A 207 -12.25 6.39 6.56
C THR A 207 -12.83 6.85 5.24
N LYS A 208 -13.22 5.93 4.36
CA LYS A 208 -13.84 6.24 3.07
C LYS A 208 -14.64 5.04 2.55
N GLN A 209 -15.83 5.28 1.96
CA GLN A 209 -16.70 4.17 1.54
C GLN A 209 -16.04 3.26 0.50
N LEU A 210 -15.13 3.80 -0.31
CA LEU A 210 -14.43 3.07 -1.38
C LEU A 210 -13.74 1.78 -0.90
N ALA A 211 -13.43 1.68 0.41
CA ALA A 211 -12.88 0.49 1.03
C ALA A 211 -13.78 -0.76 0.98
N TYR A 212 -15.06 -0.62 0.61
CA TYR A 212 -15.94 -1.78 0.39
C TYR A 212 -15.33 -2.79 -0.57
N ALA A 213 -14.53 -2.33 -1.54
CA ALA A 213 -13.85 -3.20 -2.50
C ALA A 213 -12.80 -4.08 -1.82
N THR A 214 -12.02 -3.53 -0.90
CA THR A 214 -11.05 -4.32 -0.12
C THR A 214 -11.76 -5.28 0.84
N VAL A 215 -12.86 -4.85 1.47
CA VAL A 215 -13.71 -5.74 2.28
C VAL A 215 -14.20 -6.93 1.45
N ALA A 216 -14.75 -6.67 0.26
CA ALA A 216 -15.20 -7.70 -0.66
C ALA A 216 -14.04 -8.63 -1.08
N ALA A 217 -12.86 -8.09 -1.39
CA ALA A 217 -11.69 -8.90 -1.74
C ALA A 217 -11.25 -9.84 -0.60
N VAL A 218 -11.22 -9.34 0.64
CA VAL A 218 -10.86 -10.15 1.81
C VAL A 218 -11.86 -11.28 2.02
N PHE A 219 -13.16 -10.98 2.01
CA PHE A 219 -14.18 -12.02 2.19
C PHE A 219 -14.26 -12.97 1.01
N LEU A 220 -14.05 -12.51 -0.22
CA LEU A 220 -13.94 -13.37 -1.40
C LEU A 220 -12.76 -14.34 -1.25
N PHE A 221 -11.57 -13.84 -0.88
CA PHE A 221 -10.42 -14.71 -0.61
C PHE A 221 -10.71 -15.72 0.51
N MET A 222 -11.28 -15.26 1.63
CA MET A 222 -11.65 -16.15 2.73
C MET A 222 -12.67 -17.20 2.28
N PHE A 223 -13.62 -16.84 1.43
CA PHE A 223 -14.65 -17.74 0.91
C PHE A 223 -14.06 -18.79 -0.02
N LEU A 224 -13.17 -18.39 -0.93
CA LEU A 224 -12.42 -19.30 -1.80
C LEU A 224 -11.57 -20.31 -1.02
N ARG A 225 -11.11 -19.96 0.18
CA ARG A 225 -10.32 -20.86 1.04
C ARG A 225 -11.15 -21.68 2.01
N GLN A 226 -12.10 -21.05 2.70
CA GLN A 226 -12.88 -21.61 3.82
C GLN A 226 -14.26 -20.93 3.91
N PRO A 227 -15.26 -21.38 3.12
CA PRO A 227 -16.54 -20.66 2.95
C PRO A 227 -17.32 -20.47 4.25
N LEU A 228 -17.44 -21.52 5.07
CA LEU A 228 -18.13 -21.43 6.36
C LEU A 228 -17.44 -20.45 7.32
N ARG A 229 -16.11 -20.35 7.27
CA ARG A 229 -15.37 -19.41 8.10
C ARG A 229 -15.54 -17.97 7.61
N ALA A 230 -15.54 -17.77 6.30
CA ALA A 230 -15.84 -16.48 5.71
C ALA A 230 -17.22 -15.97 6.18
N ILE A 231 -18.26 -16.81 6.10
CA ILE A 231 -19.61 -16.46 6.58
C ILE A 231 -19.61 -16.13 8.07
N LYS A 232 -18.96 -16.96 8.91
CA LYS A 232 -18.88 -16.75 10.36
C LYS A 232 -18.22 -15.42 10.75
N TRP A 233 -17.31 -14.90 9.93
CA TRP A 233 -16.69 -13.59 10.15
C TRP A 233 -17.45 -12.46 9.46
N ALA A 234 -18.08 -12.73 8.31
CA ALA A 234 -18.84 -11.75 7.55
C ALA A 234 -20.08 -11.28 8.31
N ILE A 235 -20.81 -12.19 8.96
CA ILE A 235 -22.02 -11.84 9.73
C ILE A 235 -21.72 -10.83 10.86
N PRO A 236 -20.82 -11.11 11.82
CA PRO A 236 -20.52 -10.15 12.88
C PRO A 236 -19.86 -8.88 12.36
N PHE A 237 -19.01 -8.97 11.32
CA PHE A 237 -18.42 -7.79 10.69
C PHE A 237 -19.49 -6.87 10.08
N ALA A 238 -20.42 -7.44 9.32
CA ALA A 238 -21.54 -6.71 8.72
C ALA A 238 -22.48 -6.16 9.79
N ALA A 239 -22.75 -6.92 10.87
CA ALA A 239 -23.55 -6.46 11.98
C ALA A 239 -22.92 -5.24 12.68
N VAL A 240 -21.63 -5.31 13.03
CA VAL A 240 -20.93 -4.18 13.68
C VAL A 240 -20.89 -2.96 12.76
N THR A 241 -20.53 -3.15 11.49
CA THR A 241 -20.52 -2.07 10.50
C THR A 241 -21.93 -1.47 10.33
N GLY A 242 -22.96 -2.29 10.20
CA GLY A 242 -24.34 -1.85 10.08
C GLY A 242 -24.85 -1.11 11.32
N LEU A 243 -24.52 -1.60 12.52
CA LEU A 243 -24.92 -0.96 13.78
C LEU A 243 -24.29 0.41 13.96
N ILE A 244 -23.00 0.56 13.66
CA ILE A 244 -22.35 1.88 13.70
C ILE A 244 -22.98 2.81 12.65
N PHE A 245 -23.26 2.31 11.44
CA PHE A 245 -23.92 3.08 10.39
C PHE A 245 -25.30 3.58 10.84
N ILE A 246 -26.13 2.69 11.38
CA ILE A 246 -27.48 3.01 11.86
C ILE A 246 -27.41 4.00 13.03
N TRP A 247 -26.47 3.81 13.95
CA TRP A 247 -26.28 4.70 15.09
C TRP A 247 -25.92 6.13 14.64
N ILE A 248 -24.97 6.29 13.72
CA ILE A 248 -24.62 7.61 13.17
C ILE A 248 -25.83 8.21 12.44
N ASN A 249 -26.55 7.40 11.66
CA ASN A 249 -27.72 7.85 10.92
C ASN A 249 -28.83 8.36 11.84
N TRP A 250 -29.11 7.63 12.91
CA TRP A 250 -30.12 8.05 13.88
C TRP A 250 -29.66 9.29 14.65
N SER A 251 -28.37 9.37 15.01
CA SER A 251 -27.80 10.52 15.71
C SER A 251 -27.74 11.79 14.86
N THR A 252 -28.01 11.70 13.56
CA THR A 252 -27.95 12.80 12.58
C THR A 252 -29.27 12.99 11.86
N ASP A 253 -30.38 12.49 12.41
CA ASP A 253 -31.73 12.62 11.82
C ASP A 253 -31.81 12.17 10.34
N GLY A 254 -31.00 11.19 9.95
CA GLY A 254 -30.93 10.68 8.58
C GLY A 254 -29.96 11.42 7.65
N TYR A 255 -29.35 12.53 8.08
CA TYR A 255 -28.44 13.31 7.26
C TYR A 255 -27.14 12.58 6.94
N TRP A 256 -26.71 11.62 7.75
CA TRP A 256 -25.60 10.74 7.40
C TRP A 256 -25.87 9.94 6.12
N PHE A 257 -26.99 9.21 6.05
CA PHE A 257 -27.33 8.43 4.85
C PHE A 257 -27.56 9.34 3.65
N LEU A 258 -28.25 10.48 3.84
CA LEU A 258 -28.49 11.45 2.78
C LEU A 258 -27.18 11.92 2.15
N ASN A 259 -26.24 12.41 2.97
CA ASN A 259 -25.05 13.09 2.45
C ASN A 259 -23.95 12.14 1.98
N THR A 260 -23.81 10.98 2.63
CA THR A 260 -22.73 10.04 2.33
C THR A 260 -23.10 8.99 1.30
N VAL A 261 -24.40 8.72 1.11
CA VAL A 261 -24.88 7.76 0.12
C VAL A 261 -25.69 8.47 -0.95
N THR A 262 -26.89 8.98 -0.61
CA THR A 262 -27.87 9.45 -1.61
C THR A 262 -27.35 10.62 -2.45
N ALA A 263 -26.77 11.64 -1.82
CA ALA A 263 -26.24 12.83 -2.48
C ALA A 263 -24.91 12.56 -3.21
N ASN A 264 -24.26 11.42 -2.94
CA ASN A 264 -23.00 11.02 -3.58
C ASN A 264 -23.22 10.06 -4.77
N ILE A 265 -24.47 9.79 -5.14
CA ILE A 265 -24.80 9.02 -6.35
C ILE A 265 -24.62 9.93 -7.57
N ASN A 266 -23.36 10.04 -8.00
CA ASN A 266 -22.99 10.86 -9.14
C ASN A 266 -23.15 10.11 -10.47
N PRO A 267 -23.48 10.83 -11.56
CA PRO A 267 -23.58 10.25 -12.89
C PRO A 267 -22.22 9.69 -13.35
N PHE A 268 -22.27 8.63 -14.13
CA PHE A 268 -21.08 8.03 -14.72
C PHE A 268 -20.74 8.72 -16.05
N VAL A 269 -19.49 9.13 -16.20
CA VAL A 269 -18.95 9.81 -17.38
C VAL A 269 -17.94 8.88 -18.07
N PRO A 270 -18.33 8.15 -19.14
CA PRO A 270 -17.46 7.16 -19.78
C PRO A 270 -16.11 7.71 -20.25
N GLY A 271 -16.08 8.92 -20.81
CA GLY A 271 -14.84 9.56 -21.27
C GLY A 271 -13.86 9.87 -20.14
N GLN A 272 -14.34 10.13 -18.91
CA GLN A 272 -13.49 10.30 -17.74
C GLN A 272 -12.84 8.97 -17.34
N ALA A 273 -13.62 7.89 -17.31
CA ALA A 273 -13.08 6.56 -17.03
C ALA A 273 -12.00 6.17 -18.06
N GLU A 274 -12.29 6.32 -19.35
CA GLU A 274 -11.35 6.03 -20.43
C GLU A 274 -10.06 6.86 -20.29
N GLY A 275 -10.20 8.17 -20.06
CA GLY A 275 -9.07 9.08 -19.87
C GLY A 275 -8.17 8.67 -18.71
N LEU A 276 -8.77 8.34 -17.56
CA LEU A 276 -8.04 7.92 -16.36
C LEU A 276 -7.39 6.54 -16.51
N PHE A 277 -8.04 5.58 -17.17
CA PHE A 277 -7.43 4.28 -17.47
C PHE A 277 -6.28 4.41 -18.48
N ARG A 278 -6.42 5.26 -19.50
CA ARG A 278 -5.32 5.53 -20.45
C ARG A 278 -4.13 6.17 -19.74
N GLN A 279 -4.38 7.11 -18.83
CA GLN A 279 -3.34 7.71 -17.99
C GLN A 279 -2.71 6.68 -17.06
N TRP A 280 -3.53 5.83 -16.42
CA TRP A 280 -3.09 4.73 -15.57
C TRP A 280 -2.10 3.81 -16.29
N PHE A 281 -2.48 3.29 -17.46
CA PHE A 281 -1.62 2.43 -18.24
C PHE A 281 -0.36 3.17 -18.66
N ARG A 282 -0.45 4.41 -19.16
CA ARG A 282 0.74 5.19 -19.54
C ARG A 282 1.75 5.36 -18.41
N LEU A 283 1.28 5.53 -17.17
CA LEU A 283 2.15 5.77 -16.01
C LEU A 283 2.60 4.48 -15.29
N HIS A 284 1.79 3.42 -15.33
CA HIS A 284 2.00 2.21 -14.52
C HIS A 284 2.04 0.92 -15.35
N THR A 285 2.34 0.98 -16.65
CA THR A 285 2.36 -0.19 -17.56
C THR A 285 3.18 -1.34 -16.97
N VAL A 286 4.44 -1.08 -16.58
CA VAL A 286 5.35 -2.13 -16.10
C VAL A 286 4.80 -2.81 -14.85
N LEU A 287 4.33 -2.03 -13.86
CA LEU A 287 3.73 -2.57 -12.63
C LEU A 287 2.44 -3.34 -12.92
N THR A 288 1.56 -2.78 -13.74
CA THR A 288 0.26 -3.38 -14.04
C THR A 288 0.41 -4.69 -14.82
N VAL A 289 1.21 -4.69 -15.89
CA VAL A 289 1.41 -5.89 -16.73
C VAL A 289 2.09 -6.99 -15.92
N THR A 290 3.13 -6.67 -15.15
CA THR A 290 3.79 -7.68 -14.30
C THR A 290 2.87 -8.23 -13.21
N ALA A 291 2.04 -7.38 -12.61
CA ALA A 291 1.03 -7.82 -11.65
C ALA A 291 -0.02 -8.75 -12.29
N VAL A 292 -0.51 -8.43 -13.49
CA VAL A 292 -1.43 -9.27 -14.27
C VAL A 292 -0.78 -10.61 -14.62
N LEU A 293 0.45 -10.61 -15.13
CA LEU A 293 1.18 -11.83 -15.46
C LEU A 293 1.36 -12.72 -14.22
N TYR A 294 1.66 -12.12 -13.06
CA TYR A 294 1.79 -12.88 -11.82
C TYR A 294 0.44 -13.41 -11.31
N ALA A 295 -0.63 -12.64 -11.45
CA ALA A 295 -1.99 -13.08 -11.13
C ALA A 295 -2.41 -14.28 -11.98
N ILE A 296 -2.16 -14.22 -13.30
CA ILE A 296 -2.40 -15.33 -14.23
C ILE A 296 -1.55 -16.54 -13.84
N TYR A 297 -0.27 -16.34 -13.55
CA TYR A 297 0.61 -17.42 -13.10
C TYR A 297 0.06 -18.09 -11.83
N GLN A 298 -0.39 -17.32 -10.83
CA GLN A 298 -1.00 -17.88 -9.63
C GLN A 298 -2.32 -18.60 -9.88
N LEU A 299 -3.08 -18.21 -10.91
CA LEU A 299 -4.33 -18.87 -11.26
C LEU A 299 -4.10 -20.27 -11.85
N TYR A 300 -3.09 -20.43 -12.70
CA TYR A 300 -2.85 -21.67 -13.43
C TYR A 300 -1.82 -22.60 -12.77
N PHE A 301 -0.84 -22.05 -12.06
CA PHE A 301 0.32 -22.80 -11.59
C PHE A 301 0.51 -22.78 -10.08
N GLU A 302 -0.23 -21.94 -9.34
CA GLU A 302 -0.13 -21.87 -7.88
C GLU A 302 -1.50 -21.77 -7.20
N ARG A 303 -1.48 -21.51 -5.90
CA ARG A 303 -2.68 -21.08 -5.17
C ARG A 303 -2.78 -19.56 -5.22
N ILE A 304 -3.96 -19.05 -5.51
CA ILE A 304 -4.25 -17.62 -5.49
C ILE A 304 -3.97 -17.05 -4.08
N SER A 305 -3.21 -15.96 -4.04
CA SER A 305 -2.88 -15.21 -2.83
C SER A 305 -3.94 -14.13 -2.53
N PRO A 306 -4.07 -13.66 -1.27
CA PRO A 306 -4.98 -12.57 -0.95
C PRO A 306 -4.63 -11.29 -1.72
N TYR A 307 -3.35 -11.05 -2.03
CA TYR A 307 -2.90 -9.92 -2.85
C TYR A 307 -3.44 -9.96 -4.28
N THR A 308 -3.56 -11.16 -4.88
CA THR A 308 -4.08 -11.33 -6.23
C THR A 308 -5.58 -11.08 -6.31
N VAL A 309 -6.35 -11.59 -5.34
CA VAL A 309 -7.78 -11.28 -5.25
C VAL A 309 -7.98 -9.79 -5.02
N TRP A 310 -7.20 -9.19 -4.12
CA TRP A 310 -7.24 -7.76 -3.84
C TRP A 310 -6.90 -6.90 -5.06
N PHE A 311 -5.85 -7.24 -5.81
CA PHE A 311 -5.51 -6.56 -7.07
C PHE A 311 -6.67 -6.60 -8.07
N GLY A 312 -7.23 -7.79 -8.34
CA GLY A 312 -8.33 -7.93 -9.30
C GLY A 312 -9.55 -7.09 -8.91
N VAL A 313 -9.96 -7.16 -7.64
CA VAL A 313 -11.09 -6.38 -7.13
C VAL A 313 -10.79 -4.88 -7.11
N ALA A 314 -9.57 -4.46 -6.77
CA ALA A 314 -9.17 -3.05 -6.77
C ALA A 314 -9.14 -2.44 -8.18
N VAL A 315 -8.69 -3.20 -9.19
CA VAL A 315 -8.73 -2.78 -10.60
C VAL A 315 -10.17 -2.63 -11.08
N ILE A 316 -11.04 -3.59 -10.77
CA ILE A 316 -12.48 -3.48 -11.09
C ILE A 316 -13.09 -2.27 -10.39
N ASN A 317 -12.76 -2.05 -9.12
CA ASN A 317 -13.25 -0.90 -8.37
C ASN A 317 -12.79 0.44 -8.97
N SER A 318 -11.61 0.47 -9.61
CA SER A 318 -11.09 1.66 -10.28
C SER A 318 -11.97 2.11 -11.47
N ILE A 319 -12.87 1.26 -11.98
CA ILE A 319 -13.91 1.66 -12.95
C ILE A 319 -14.77 2.80 -12.39
N THR A 320 -15.01 2.81 -11.07
CA THR A 320 -15.81 3.87 -10.43
C THR A 320 -15.14 5.26 -10.46
N ALA A 321 -13.87 5.34 -10.88
CA ALA A 321 -13.19 6.61 -11.18
C ALA A 321 -13.86 7.41 -12.32
N GLY A 322 -14.75 6.78 -13.11
CA GLY A 322 -15.57 7.46 -14.12
C GLY A 322 -16.76 8.24 -13.56
N LYS A 323 -17.07 8.15 -12.27
CA LYS A 323 -18.16 8.94 -11.67
C LYS A 323 -17.77 10.41 -11.62
N TRP A 324 -18.73 11.30 -11.85
CA TRP A 324 -18.50 12.74 -11.69
C TRP A 324 -17.97 13.05 -10.28
N GLY A 325 -16.91 13.88 -10.20
CA GLY A 325 -16.21 14.20 -8.96
C GLY A 325 -15.23 13.13 -8.46
N ALA A 326 -15.13 11.97 -9.12
CA ALA A 326 -14.05 11.01 -8.87
C ALA A 326 -12.76 11.42 -9.61
N GLY A 327 -11.63 10.82 -9.23
CA GLY A 327 -10.31 11.18 -9.77
C GLY A 327 -9.32 10.03 -9.72
N GLU A 328 -8.05 10.35 -9.95
CA GLU A 328 -6.95 9.39 -10.05
C GLU A 328 -6.68 8.61 -8.76
N SER A 329 -7.08 9.16 -7.60
CA SER A 329 -6.94 8.51 -6.29
C SER A 329 -7.66 7.16 -6.18
N TYR A 330 -8.64 6.89 -7.05
CA TYR A 330 -9.38 5.63 -7.10
C TYR A 330 -8.51 4.44 -7.50
N PHE A 331 -7.37 4.70 -8.13
CA PHE A 331 -6.41 3.68 -8.51
C PHE A 331 -5.38 3.37 -7.41
N ALA A 332 -5.35 4.12 -6.31
CA ALA A 332 -4.30 3.99 -5.29
C ALA A 332 -4.23 2.58 -4.66
N THR A 333 -5.37 1.99 -4.35
CA THR A 333 -5.47 0.59 -3.88
C THR A 333 -4.91 -0.38 -4.92
N ALA A 334 -5.20 -0.16 -6.22
CA ALA A 334 -4.65 -0.97 -7.30
C ALA A 334 -3.13 -0.80 -7.46
N ILE A 335 -2.58 0.42 -7.27
CA ILE A 335 -1.13 0.66 -7.26
C ILE A 335 -0.47 -0.15 -6.16
N ALA A 336 -1.01 -0.06 -4.94
CA ALA A 336 -0.48 -0.77 -3.79
C ALA A 336 -0.43 -2.28 -4.05
N ALA A 337 -1.52 -2.84 -4.56
CA ALA A 337 -1.61 -4.26 -4.92
C ALA A 337 -0.65 -4.63 -6.06
N SER A 338 -0.53 -3.82 -7.12
CA SER A 338 0.44 -4.03 -8.19
C SER A 338 1.88 -4.03 -7.68
N CYS A 339 2.27 -3.08 -6.83
CA CYS A 339 3.62 -3.01 -6.27
C CYS A 339 3.99 -4.27 -5.49
N ILE A 340 3.04 -4.84 -4.72
CA ILE A 340 3.24 -6.11 -4.02
C ILE A 340 3.41 -7.25 -5.04
N LEU A 341 2.48 -7.43 -5.98
CA LEU A 341 2.52 -8.54 -6.93
C LEU A 341 3.77 -8.50 -7.82
N THR A 342 4.16 -7.33 -8.31
CA THR A 342 5.39 -7.13 -9.08
C THR A 342 6.61 -7.52 -8.25
N GLY A 343 6.71 -7.06 -7.00
CA GLY A 343 7.82 -7.40 -6.11
C GLY A 343 7.92 -8.90 -5.81
N LEU A 344 6.78 -9.57 -5.63
CA LEU A 344 6.70 -11.01 -5.43
C LEU A 344 7.15 -11.78 -6.68
N LEU A 345 6.70 -11.37 -7.87
CA LEU A 345 7.12 -11.99 -9.13
C LEU A 345 8.63 -11.88 -9.34
N PHE A 346 9.21 -10.68 -9.21
CA PHE A 346 10.65 -10.49 -9.37
C PHE A 346 11.46 -11.29 -8.34
N SER A 347 11.02 -11.30 -7.09
CA SER A 347 11.65 -12.11 -6.04
C SER A 347 11.65 -13.60 -6.41
N ARG A 348 10.52 -14.09 -6.94
CA ARG A 348 10.37 -15.47 -7.35
C ARG A 348 11.24 -15.81 -8.57
N ALA A 349 11.20 -14.98 -9.61
CA ALA A 349 11.99 -15.18 -10.82
C ALA A 349 13.48 -15.28 -10.51
N LEU A 350 13.99 -14.41 -9.65
CA LEU A 350 15.39 -14.44 -9.23
C LEU A 350 15.73 -15.64 -8.34
N ASN A 351 14.82 -16.05 -7.46
CA ASN A 351 15.00 -17.26 -6.65
C ASN A 351 14.99 -18.53 -7.52
N TRP A 352 14.14 -18.56 -8.55
CA TRP A 352 14.11 -19.65 -9.53
C TRP A 352 15.41 -19.71 -10.33
N ALA A 353 15.87 -18.56 -10.84
CA ALA A 353 17.12 -18.47 -11.59
C ALA A 353 18.33 -18.91 -10.76
N GLN A 354 18.41 -18.52 -9.49
CA GLN A 354 19.48 -18.97 -8.58
C GLN A 354 19.47 -20.49 -8.32
N ARG A 355 18.29 -21.13 -8.31
CA ARG A 355 18.20 -22.59 -8.10
C ARG A 355 18.56 -23.40 -9.35
N HIS A 356 18.30 -22.86 -10.54
CA HIS A 356 18.53 -23.56 -11.81
C HIS A 356 19.86 -23.18 -12.47
N ASN A 357 20.61 -22.25 -11.89
CA ASN A 357 21.97 -21.96 -12.32
C ASN A 357 22.94 -22.87 -11.58
N THR A 358 23.36 -23.95 -12.24
CA THR A 358 24.36 -24.92 -11.77
C THR A 358 25.81 -24.45 -11.98
N ASP A 359 26.02 -23.18 -12.34
CA ASP A 359 27.34 -22.61 -12.59
C ASP A 359 27.78 -21.71 -11.41
N PRO A 360 28.92 -21.97 -10.74
CA PRO A 360 29.33 -21.25 -9.53
C PRO A 360 29.58 -19.74 -9.73
N ALA A 361 29.66 -19.24 -10.97
CA ALA A 361 29.88 -17.83 -11.29
C ALA A 361 28.71 -16.89 -10.95
N TRP A 362 27.50 -17.41 -10.76
CA TRP A 362 26.27 -16.59 -10.63
C TRP A 362 25.61 -16.63 -9.25
N THR A 363 26.28 -17.20 -8.25
CA THR A 363 25.80 -17.12 -6.86
C THR A 363 25.93 -15.68 -6.36
N PHE A 364 24.84 -14.91 -6.51
CA PHE A 364 24.64 -13.61 -5.85
C PHE A 364 24.51 -13.80 -4.34
N THR A 365 25.61 -14.14 -3.69
CA THR A 365 25.75 -14.16 -2.24
C THR A 365 26.39 -12.84 -1.84
N ILE A 366 25.56 -11.86 -1.43
CA ILE A 366 26.07 -10.68 -0.75
C ILE A 366 26.66 -11.17 0.57
N HIS A 367 27.98 -11.35 0.61
CA HIS A 367 28.68 -11.71 1.85
C HIS A 367 28.46 -10.59 2.87
N LYS A 368 27.91 -10.95 4.04
CA LYS A 368 28.05 -10.11 5.24
C LYS A 368 29.55 -10.02 5.56
N PRO A 369 30.10 -8.84 5.89
CA PRO A 369 31.49 -8.76 6.32
C PRO A 369 31.62 -9.48 7.66
N VAL A 370 32.24 -10.66 7.65
CA VAL A 370 32.77 -11.28 8.85
C VAL A 370 34.05 -10.53 9.18
N LEU A 371 34.01 -9.70 10.22
CA LEU A 371 35.22 -9.22 10.88
C LEU A 371 35.95 -10.42 11.48
N SER A 372 36.90 -10.99 10.75
CA SER A 372 37.89 -11.91 11.28
C SER A 372 39.02 -11.09 11.90
N LEU A 373 39.12 -11.11 13.23
CA LEU A 373 40.33 -10.66 13.93
C LEU A 373 41.47 -11.69 13.69
N PRO A 374 42.74 -11.26 13.57
CA PRO A 374 43.84 -12.16 13.27
C PRO A 374 44.17 -13.04 14.47
N LYS A 375 44.45 -14.32 14.19
CA LYS A 375 45.12 -15.24 15.11
C LYS A 375 46.61 -14.89 15.15
N ASP A 376 47.16 -14.70 16.34
CA ASP A 376 48.56 -14.99 16.62
C ASP A 376 48.68 -15.91 17.86
N SER A 377 49.57 -16.89 17.68
CA SER A 377 49.94 -18.09 18.45
C SER A 377 50.59 -17.80 19.84
N PRO A 378 51.08 -18.77 20.68
CA PRO A 378 51.39 -20.18 20.39
C PRO A 378 51.08 -21.24 21.48
N THR A 379 51.30 -22.48 21.04
CA THR A 379 51.44 -23.76 21.75
C THR A 379 52.01 -23.75 23.17
N ARG A 380 51.45 -24.61 24.05
CA ARG A 380 52.18 -25.59 24.92
C ARG A 380 51.22 -26.49 25.75
N PRO A 381 51.69 -27.60 26.37
CA PRO A 381 51.32 -28.96 25.98
C PRO A 381 50.44 -29.71 27.01
N GLU A 382 50.01 -30.91 26.62
CA GLU A 382 49.47 -31.95 27.49
C GLU A 382 50.31 -32.18 28.76
N LEU A 383 49.63 -32.43 29.88
CA LEU A 383 50.08 -33.30 30.97
C LEU A 383 48.89 -33.67 31.89
N ALA A 384 48.78 -34.99 32.13
CA ALA A 384 48.02 -35.74 33.13
C ALA A 384 46.48 -35.82 33.00
#